data_AF-A0A3C0W090-F1
#
_entry.id   AF-A0A3C0W090-F1
#
_cell.length_a   1.000
_cell.length_b   1.000
_cell.length_c   1.000
_cell.angle_alpha   90.00
_cell.angle_beta   90.00
_cell.angle_gamma   90.00
#
_symmetry.space_group_name_H-M   'P 1'
#
loop_
_entity.id
_entity.type
_entity.pdbx_description
1 polymer ?
#
loop_
_entity_poly.entity_id
_entity_poly.type
_entity_poly.pdbx_seq_one_letter_code
_entity_poly.pdbx_strand_id
1 'polypeptide(L)'
;LPNVGWVVLQDAETGQIVEINTGDTRRREAYAQRQANAQEELVKLFRVSGIDSIQLRTDQPYATALEHFFEMRMKRRHLAA
;
A
#
# COMPACT_ATOMS: atom_id res chain seq x y z
N LEU A 1 3.62 0.64 11.89
CA LEU A 1 2.79 0.08 12.98
C LEU A 1 2.68 1.10 14.11
N PRO A 2 1.49 1.33 14.69
CA PRO A 2 1.34 2.14 15.90
C PRO A 2 1.86 1.38 17.13
N ASN A 3 2.22 2.11 18.19
CA ASN A 3 2.58 1.53 19.47
C ASN A 3 1.32 1.35 20.33
N VAL A 4 0.74 0.15 20.32
CA VAL A 4 -0.46 -0.18 21.10
C VAL A 4 -0.26 -1.38 22.02
N GLY A 5 1.00 -1.82 22.22
CA GLY A 5 1.32 -3.00 23.02
C GLY A 5 0.97 -4.31 22.31
N TRP A 6 0.41 -5.27 23.04
CA TRP A 6 -0.02 -6.56 22.50
C TRP A 6 -1.34 -6.44 21.74
N VAL A 7 -1.35 -6.97 20.52
CA VAL A 7 -2.53 -7.07 19.67
C VAL A 7 -2.74 -8.52 19.30
N VAL A 8 -3.96 -9.01 19.46
CA VAL A 8 -4.40 -10.31 18.95
C VAL A 8 -5.10 -10.05 17.63
N LEU A 9 -4.61 -10.66 16.55
CA LEU A 9 -5.24 -10.60 15.23
C LEU A 9 -5.81 -11.98 14.89
N GLN A 10 -6.99 -11.98 14.30
CA GLN A 10 -7.58 -13.16 13.70
C GLN A 10 -7.64 -12.96 12.19
N ASP A 11 -7.07 -13.90 11.45
CA ASP A 11 -7.16 -13.98 10.00
C ASP A 11 -8.62 -14.31 9.62
N ALA A 12 -9.22 -13.50 8.75
CA ALA A 12 -10.65 -13.61 8.44
C ALA A 12 -10.96 -14.78 7.49
N GLU A 13 -9.97 -15.21 6.72
CA GLU A 13 -10.08 -16.28 5.73
C GLU A 13 -9.88 -17.67 6.34
N THR A 14 -8.97 -17.81 7.29
CA THR A 14 -8.55 -19.09 7.89
C THR A 14 -8.96 -19.26 9.35
N GLY A 15 -9.29 -18.16 10.04
CA GLY A 15 -9.56 -18.15 11.48
C GLY A 15 -8.32 -18.26 12.35
N GLN A 16 -7.10 -18.26 11.78
CA GLN A 16 -5.85 -18.35 12.54
C GLN A 16 -5.68 -17.13 13.47
N ILE A 17 -5.28 -17.39 14.71
CA ILE A 17 -5.01 -16.34 15.71
C ILE A 17 -3.51 -16.13 15.82
N VAL A 18 -3.07 -14.88 15.77
CA VAL A 18 -1.68 -14.47 15.97
C VAL A 18 -1.57 -13.34 16.98
N GLU A 19 -0.57 -13.43 17.85
CA GLU A 19 -0.28 -12.42 18.85
C GLU A 19 0.92 -11.57 18.42
N ILE A 20 0.75 -10.26 18.38
CA ILE A 20 1.76 -9.31 17.92
C ILE A 20 2.02 -8.27 18.99
N ASN A 21 3.24 -8.26 19.54
CA ASN A 21 3.72 -7.15 20.33
C ASN A 21 4.14 -5.99 19.41
N THR A 22 3.26 -4.99 19.28
CA THR A 22 3.51 -3.72 18.56
C THR A 22 4.24 -2.69 19.41
N GLY A 23 4.45 -2.97 20.71
CA GLY A 23 5.23 -2.15 21.63
C GLY A 23 6.74 -2.23 21.41
N ASP A 24 7.22 -3.30 20.77
CA ASP A 24 8.62 -3.45 20.39
C ASP A 24 8.98 -2.52 19.21
N THR A 25 9.84 -1.53 19.48
CA THR A 25 10.34 -0.57 18.49
C THR A 25 11.04 -1.26 17.32
N ARG A 26 11.84 -2.30 17.57
CA ARG A 26 12.57 -3.03 16.50
C ARG A 26 11.61 -3.69 15.52
N ARG A 27 10.51 -4.25 16.03
CA ARG A 27 9.45 -4.81 15.17
C ARG A 27 8.76 -3.73 14.35
N ARG A 28 8.47 -2.57 14.94
CA ARG A 28 7.84 -1.45 14.21
C ARG A 28 8.73 -0.93 13.08
N GLU A 29 10.03 -0.80 13.32
CA GLU A 29 11.03 -0.39 12.32
C GLU A 29 11.19 -1.44 11.22
N ALA A 30 11.37 -2.72 11.59
CA ALA A 30 11.49 -3.79 10.62
C ALA A 30 10.23 -3.92 9.74
N TYR A 31 9.04 -3.75 10.31
CA TYR A 31 7.80 -3.70 9.55
C TYR A 31 7.77 -2.52 8.58
N ALA A 32 8.11 -1.31 9.04
CA ALA A 32 8.12 -0.11 8.19
C ALA A 32 9.09 -0.27 7.00
N GLN A 33 10.30 -0.78 7.26
CA GLN A 33 11.28 -1.03 6.21
C GLN A 33 10.80 -2.09 5.21
N ARG A 34 10.23 -3.20 5.70
CA ARG A 34 9.69 -4.25 4.84
C ARG A 34 8.55 -3.72 3.94
N GLN A 35 7.65 -2.91 4.50
CA GLN A 35 6.57 -2.30 3.73
C GLN A 35 7.09 -1.31 2.68
N ALA A 36 8.08 -0.48 3.03
CA ALA A 36 8.70 0.44 2.07
C ALA A 36 9.35 -0.31 0.90
N ASN A 37 10.12 -1.37 1.19
CA ASN A 37 10.75 -2.19 0.15
C ASN A 37 9.73 -2.86 -0.75
N ALA A 38 8.69 -3.50 -0.17
CA ALA A 38 7.64 -4.15 -0.94
C ALA A 38 6.88 -3.15 -1.83
N GLN A 39 6.64 -1.94 -1.34
CA GLN A 39 6.00 -0.88 -2.10
C GLN A 39 6.86 -0.41 -3.28
N GLU A 40 8.17 -0.24 -3.09
CA GLU A 40 9.09 0.09 -4.18
C GLU A 40 9.15 -1.00 -5.24
N GLU A 41 9.23 -2.26 -4.83
CA GLU A 41 9.22 -3.42 -5.72
C GLU A 41 7.93 -3.48 -6.56
N LEU A 42 6.78 -3.25 -5.92
CA LEU A 42 5.49 -3.22 -6.60
C LEU A 42 5.40 -2.09 -7.65
N VAL A 43 5.89 -0.89 -7.32
CA VAL A 43 5.92 0.24 -8.25
C VAL A 43 6.85 -0.04 -9.43
N LYS A 44 8.02 -0.63 -9.18
CA LYS A 44 8.94 -1.05 -10.24
C LYS A 44 8.29 -2.08 -11.16
N LEU A 45 7.61 -3.07 -10.59
CA LEU A 45 6.92 -4.11 -11.35
C LEU A 45 5.87 -3.50 -12.28
N PHE A 46 4.98 -2.64 -11.76
CA PHE A 46 3.96 -1.97 -12.58
C PHE A 46 4.57 -1.15 -13.72
N ARG A 47 5.63 -0.39 -13.43
CA ARG A 47 6.32 0.42 -14.44
C ARG A 47 6.91 -0.42 -15.58
N VAL A 48 7.58 -1.53 -15.25
CA VAL A 48 8.18 -2.41 -16.27
C VAL A 48 7.10 -3.17 -17.06
N SER A 49 5.96 -3.46 -16.46
CA SER A 49 4.81 -4.06 -17.14
C SER A 49 3.96 -3.07 -17.95
N GLY A 50 4.31 -1.78 -17.98
CA GLY A 50 3.51 -0.74 -18.65
C GLY A 50 2.13 -0.52 -18.01
N ILE A 51 1.97 -0.91 -16.73
CA ILE A 51 0.73 -0.75 -15.97
C ILE A 51 0.80 0.59 -15.24
N ASP A 52 -0.18 1.45 -15.52
CA ASP A 52 -0.35 2.68 -14.74
C ASP A 52 -0.78 2.34 -13.31
N SER A 53 -0.15 2.99 -12.33
CA SER A 53 -0.48 2.85 -10.91
C SER A 53 -0.57 4.20 -10.22
N ILE A 54 -1.33 4.25 -9.12
CA ILE A 54 -1.44 5.39 -8.23
C ILE A 54 -1.28 4.92 -6.78
N GLN A 55 -0.54 5.68 -5.98
CA GLN A 55 -0.47 5.48 -4.55
C GLN A 55 -1.52 6.35 -3.86
N LEU A 56 -2.35 5.75 -3.02
CA LEU A 56 -3.35 6.47 -2.22
C LEU A 56 -3.09 6.25 -0.73
N ARG A 57 -3.51 7.22 0.08
CA ARG A 57 -3.59 7.08 1.52
C ARG A 57 -5.04 7.23 1.95
N THR A 58 -5.45 6.45 2.94
CA THR A 58 -6.82 6.42 3.45
C THR A 58 -7.11 7.51 4.47
N ASP A 59 -6.07 8.15 5.00
CA ASP A 59 -6.17 9.24 5.99
C ASP A 59 -6.19 10.64 5.36
N GLN A 60 -6.31 10.72 4.03
CA GLN A 60 -6.45 11.96 3.29
C GLN A 60 -7.51 11.83 2.19
N PRO A 61 -8.17 12.92 1.76
CA PRO A 61 -9.06 12.88 0.62
C PRO A 61 -8.34 12.36 -0.63
N TYR A 62 -8.89 11.33 -1.26
CA TYR A 62 -8.27 10.66 -2.42
C TYR A 62 -9.10 10.78 -3.72
N ALA A 63 -10.29 11.39 -3.66
CA ALA A 63 -11.16 11.56 -4.84
C ALA A 63 -10.46 12.34 -5.97
N THR A 64 -9.88 13.50 -5.67
CA THR A 64 -9.14 14.31 -6.66
C THR A 64 -7.93 13.58 -7.23
N ALA A 65 -7.25 12.76 -6.41
CA ALA A 65 -6.10 11.98 -6.87
C ALA A 65 -6.53 10.88 -7.87
N LEU A 66 -7.68 10.25 -7.63
CA LEU A 66 -8.30 9.30 -8.57
C LEU A 66 -8.74 9.97 -9.86
N GLU A 67 -9.43 11.11 -9.78
CA GLU A 67 -9.85 11.89 -10.96
C GLU A 67 -8.67 12.19 -11.88
N HIS A 68 -7.60 12.77 -11.33
CA HIS A 68 -6.39 13.11 -12.08
C HIS A 68 -5.73 11.87 -12.71
N PHE A 69 -5.69 10.75 -12.00
CA PHE A 69 -5.15 9.50 -12.53
C PHE A 69 -5.92 9.00 -13.75
N PHE A 70 -7.26 9.02 -13.70
CA PHE A 70 -8.10 8.60 -14.82
C PHE A 70 -8.00 9.56 -16.01
N GLU A 71 -7.94 10.88 -15.77
CA GLU A 71 -7.72 11.87 -16.84
C GLU A 71 -6.40 11.63 -17.57
N MET A 72 -5.30 11.45 -16.84
CA MET A 72 -3.98 11.17 -17.45
C MET A 72 -4.01 9.89 -18.27
N ARG A 73 -4.67 8.85 -17.76
CA ARG A 73 -4.81 7.56 -18.45
C ARG A 73 -5.64 7.70 -19.73
N MET A 74 -6.72 8.49 -19.71
CA MET A 74 -7.54 8.75 -20.91
C MET A 74 -6.76 9.54 -21.98
N LYS A 75 -6.03 10.59 -21.59
CA LYS A 75 -5.21 11.38 -22.53
C LYS A 75 -4.17 10.51 -23.26
N ARG A 76 -3.50 9.59 -22.55
CA ARG A 76 -2.56 8.64 -23.17
C ARG A 76 -3.23 7.70 -24.16
N ARG A 77 -4.45 7.24 -23.88
CA ARG A 77 -5.22 6.38 -24.81
C ARG A 77 -5.67 7.13 -26.07
N HIS A 78 -6.00 8.41 -25.95
CA HIS A 78 -6.37 9.25 -27.10
C HIS A 78 -5.18 9.61 -28.00
N LEU A 79 -3.97 9.74 -27.45
CA LEU A 79 -2.75 10.01 -28.22
C LEU A 79 -2.17 8.79 -28.93
N ALA A 80 -2.59 7.58 -28.55
CA ALA A 80 -2.14 6.31 -29.11
C ALA A 80 -3.11 5.72 -30.16
N ALA A 81 -4.22 6.40 -30.44
CA ALA A 81 -5.22 6.06 -31.46
C ALA A 81 -5.11 7.02 -32.65
#